data_AF-W9T458-F1
#
_entry.id   AF-W9T458-F1
#
_cell.length_a   1.000
_cell.length_b   1.000
_cell.length_c   1.000
_cell.angle_alpha   90.00
_cell.angle_beta   90.00
_cell.angle_gamma   90.00
#
_symmetry.space_group_name_H-M   'P 1'
#
loop_
_entity.id
_entity.type
_entity.pdbx_description
1 polymer ?
#
loop_
_entity_poly.entity_id
_entity_poly.type
_entity_poly.pdbx_seq_one_letter_code
_entity_poly.pdbx_strand_id
1 'polypeptide(L)'
;MSREKELERWLAVPGEWVEPPNERRGGLSGVQRIYGHDGQLLYRKQQTGHVYRSLSRPLGYPTVMREQDALMHCRRLGVPVPALVFAGCRKREGVWQAVLLTEGLEGFESLEDCYRRKAEQCWGRYCICRLFAKSAG
;
A
#
# COMPACT_ATOMS: atom_id res chain seq x y z
N MET A 1 -8.78 -16.07 14.73
CA MET A 1 -8.57 -14.73 15.33
C MET A 1 -9.44 -13.73 14.60
N SER A 2 -9.91 -12.64 15.23
CA SER A 2 -10.65 -11.61 14.49
C SER A 2 -9.71 -10.77 13.63
N ARG A 3 -10.20 -10.29 12.48
CA ARG A 3 -9.45 -9.44 11.54
C ARG A 3 -8.92 -8.16 12.20
N GLU A 4 -9.62 -7.67 13.22
CA GLU A 4 -9.20 -6.52 14.01
C GLU A 4 -8.00 -6.81 14.92
N LYS A 5 -7.96 -7.99 15.58
CA LYS A 5 -6.80 -8.43 16.36
C LYS A 5 -5.57 -8.65 15.47
N GLU A 6 -5.78 -9.13 14.25
CA GLU A 6 -4.69 -9.28 13.28
C GLU A 6 -4.16 -7.94 12.79
N LEU A 7 -5.04 -6.98 12.49
CA LEU A 7 -4.65 -5.60 12.18
C LEU A 7 -3.85 -4.97 13.32
N GLU A 8 -4.26 -5.18 14.56
CA GLU A 8 -3.55 -4.68 15.74
C GLU A 8 -2.14 -5.25 15.85
N ARG A 9 -1.99 -6.57 15.66
CA ARG A 9 -0.68 -7.22 15.63
C ARG A 9 0.21 -6.64 14.54
N TRP A 10 -0.32 -6.48 13.33
CA TRP A 10 0.44 -5.92 12.22
C TRP A 10 0.87 -4.48 12.45
N LEU A 11 0.06 -3.65 13.13
CA LEU A 11 0.44 -2.29 13.51
C LEU A 11 1.54 -2.26 14.58
N ALA A 12 1.59 -3.27 15.45
CA ALA A 12 2.56 -3.36 16.54
C ALA A 12 3.96 -3.83 16.09
N VAL A 13 4.08 -4.44 14.91
CA VAL A 13 5.39 -4.87 14.38
C VAL A 13 6.28 -3.64 14.16
N PRO A 14 7.50 -3.58 14.71
CA PRO A 14 8.42 -2.48 14.47
C PRO A 14 8.91 -2.50 13.01
N GLY A 15 9.22 -1.33 12.48
CA GLY A 15 9.62 -1.16 11.09
C GLY A 15 10.45 0.08 10.86
N GLU A 16 11.19 0.06 9.76
CA GLU A 16 11.94 1.20 9.26
C GLU A 16 11.08 2.01 8.29
N TRP A 17 11.05 3.33 8.44
CA TRP A 17 10.32 4.20 7.52
C TRP A 17 11.05 4.29 6.18
N VAL A 18 10.39 3.82 5.13
CA VAL A 18 10.83 4.03 3.74
C VAL A 18 10.09 5.20 3.09
N GLU A 19 8.87 5.46 3.55
CA GLU A 19 8.11 6.68 3.31
C GLU A 19 7.59 7.16 4.68
N PRO A 20 8.15 8.23 5.26
CA PRO A 20 7.75 8.70 6.59
C PRO A 20 6.27 9.13 6.60
N PRO A 21 5.61 9.14 7.78
CA PRO A 21 4.23 9.60 7.89
C PRO A 21 4.09 11.01 7.32
N ASN A 22 3.30 11.12 6.28
CA ASN A 22 2.98 12.38 5.63
C ASN A 22 1.54 12.75 5.94
N GLU A 23 1.31 13.99 6.34
CA GLU A 23 -0.02 14.51 6.56
C GLU A 23 -0.61 15.02 5.26
N ARG A 24 -1.63 14.32 4.75
CA ARG A 24 -2.34 14.68 3.53
C ARG A 24 -3.81 14.34 3.68
N ARG A 25 -4.69 15.10 3.02
CA ARG A 25 -6.15 14.83 3.00
C ARG A 25 -6.77 14.68 4.40
N GLY A 26 -6.22 15.37 5.42
CA GLY A 26 -6.71 15.33 6.81
C GLY A 26 -6.36 14.07 7.59
N GLY A 27 -5.35 13.31 7.16
CA GLY A 27 -4.85 12.15 7.88
C GLY A 27 -3.38 11.86 7.61
N LEU A 28 -2.85 10.88 8.34
CA LEU A 28 -1.48 10.41 8.22
C LEU A 28 -1.44 9.19 7.30
N SER A 29 -0.45 9.15 6.40
CA SER A 29 -0.11 7.98 5.58
C SER A 29 1.40 7.80 5.56
N GLY A 30 1.88 6.58 5.71
CA GLY A 30 3.30 6.27 5.55
C GLY A 30 3.53 4.80 5.24
N VAL A 31 4.75 4.46 4.85
CA VAL A 31 5.16 3.09 4.51
C VAL A 31 6.37 2.71 5.34
N GLN A 32 6.26 1.56 6.01
CA GLN A 32 7.38 0.93 6.70
C GLN A 32 7.81 -0.35 6.01
N ARG A 33 9.11 -0.58 6.02
CA ARG A 33 9.73 -1.89 5.80
C ARG A 33 9.71 -2.66 7.11
N ILE A 34 9.10 -3.83 7.12
CA ILE A 34 9.02 -4.72 8.29
C ILE A 34 9.48 -6.13 7.90
N TYR A 35 9.76 -6.95 8.90
CA TYR A 35 10.01 -8.38 8.73
C TYR A 35 8.89 -9.19 9.37
N GLY A 36 8.37 -10.16 8.63
CA GLY A 36 7.40 -11.14 9.12
C GLY A 36 8.01 -12.09 10.15
N HIS A 37 7.18 -12.92 10.77
CA HIS A 37 7.62 -13.90 11.78
C HIS A 37 8.61 -14.95 11.24
N ASP A 38 8.55 -15.22 9.95
CA ASP A 38 9.42 -16.13 9.18
C ASP A 38 10.64 -15.43 8.56
N GLY A 39 10.84 -14.14 8.84
CA GLY A 39 11.91 -13.33 8.25
C GLY A 39 11.57 -12.80 6.84
N GLN A 40 10.34 -12.99 6.36
CA GLN A 40 9.91 -12.43 5.09
C GLN A 40 9.97 -10.90 5.10
N LEU A 41 10.57 -10.30 4.07
CA LEU A 41 10.53 -8.85 3.84
C LEU A 41 9.13 -8.42 3.40
N LEU A 42 8.53 -7.48 4.13
CA LEU A 42 7.21 -6.93 3.86
C LEU A 42 7.22 -5.40 3.83
N TYR A 43 6.32 -4.83 3.04
CA TYR A 43 6.01 -3.41 3.05
C TYR A 43 4.64 -3.19 3.69
N ARG A 44 4.61 -2.45 4.80
CA ARG A 44 3.40 -2.05 5.50
C ARG A 44 3.08 -0.60 5.21
N LYS A 45 2.07 -0.37 4.37
CA LYS A 45 1.45 0.95 4.25
C LYS A 45 0.39 1.10 5.33
N GLN A 46 0.50 2.14 6.14
CA GLN A 46 -0.41 2.41 7.25
C GLN A 46 -1.01 3.81 7.14
N GLN A 47 -2.29 3.92 7.49
CA GLN A 47 -3.05 5.15 7.40
C GLN A 47 -3.89 5.37 8.66
N THR A 48 -3.95 6.62 9.13
CA THR A 48 -4.84 7.06 10.21
C THR A 48 -5.58 8.32 9.76
N GLY A 49 -6.92 8.33 9.84
CA GLY A 49 -7.75 9.45 9.40
C GLY A 49 -7.79 9.71 7.88
N HIS A 50 -6.98 8.99 7.09
CA HIS A 50 -6.83 9.23 5.65
C HIS A 50 -7.96 8.56 4.83
N VAL A 51 -9.03 9.32 4.58
CA VAL A 51 -10.26 8.82 3.93
C VAL A 51 -10.49 9.38 2.52
N TYR A 52 -11.19 8.62 1.69
CA TYR A 52 -11.81 9.10 0.46
C TYR A 52 -13.33 9.02 0.59
N ARG A 53 -14.06 9.84 -0.19
CA ARG A 53 -15.52 9.78 -0.31
C ARG A 53 -15.92 9.41 -1.74
N SER A 54 -16.98 8.65 -1.87
CA SER A 54 -17.63 8.30 -3.13
C SER A 54 -19.13 8.18 -2.91
N LEU A 55 -19.93 8.12 -3.98
CA LEU A 55 -21.39 7.92 -3.85
C LEU A 55 -21.74 6.64 -3.07
N SER A 56 -20.95 5.58 -3.26
CA SER A 56 -21.09 4.32 -2.50
C SER A 56 -20.55 4.38 -1.07
N ARG A 57 -19.78 5.42 -0.70
CA ARG A 57 -19.18 5.60 0.63
C ARG A 57 -19.27 7.07 1.08
N PRO A 58 -20.49 7.59 1.33
CA PRO A 58 -20.70 9.00 1.63
C PRO A 58 -20.09 9.41 2.98
N LEU A 59 -20.01 8.48 3.93
CA LEU A 59 -19.39 8.69 5.26
C LEU A 59 -17.86 8.53 5.25
N GLY A 60 -17.27 8.32 4.07
CA GLY A 60 -15.83 8.14 3.90
C GLY A 60 -15.33 6.75 4.28
N TYR A 61 -14.22 6.36 3.65
CA TYR A 61 -13.57 5.06 3.87
C TYR A 61 -12.06 5.17 3.65
N PRO A 62 -11.23 4.30 4.27
CA PRO A 62 -9.78 4.44 4.17
C PRO A 62 -9.29 4.31 2.74
N THR A 63 -8.37 5.18 2.35
CA THR A 63 -7.82 5.18 0.97
C THR A 63 -7.04 3.90 0.68
N VAL A 64 -6.33 3.36 1.67
CA VAL A 64 -5.66 2.05 1.62
C VAL A 64 -6.58 0.92 1.12
N MET A 65 -7.87 0.92 1.45
CA MET A 65 -8.78 -0.14 0.99
C MET A 65 -9.09 -0.02 -0.51
N ARG A 66 -9.06 1.20 -1.07
CA ARG A 66 -9.14 1.39 -2.52
C ARG A 66 -7.87 0.92 -3.21
N GLU A 67 -6.70 1.09 -2.58
CA GLU A 67 -5.44 0.55 -3.09
C GLU A 67 -5.45 -0.99 -3.09
N GLN A 68 -6.00 -1.62 -2.05
CA GLN A 68 -6.24 -3.06 -2.04
C GLN A 68 -7.08 -3.51 -3.24
N ASP A 69 -8.23 -2.83 -3.48
CA ASP A 69 -9.11 -3.16 -4.60
C ASP A 69 -8.38 -3.03 -5.96
N ALA A 70 -7.54 -2.00 -6.11
CA ALA A 70 -6.72 -1.80 -7.29
C ALA A 70 -5.68 -2.92 -7.48
N LEU A 71 -4.95 -3.32 -6.43
CA LEU A 71 -4.00 -4.43 -6.51
C LEU A 71 -4.69 -5.74 -6.90
N MET A 72 -5.84 -6.03 -6.29
CA MET A 72 -6.61 -7.24 -6.61
C MET A 72 -7.12 -7.21 -8.06
N HIS A 73 -7.51 -6.04 -8.57
CA HIS A 73 -7.95 -5.89 -9.95
C HIS A 73 -6.78 -6.06 -10.94
N CYS A 74 -5.64 -5.42 -10.70
CA CYS A 74 -4.43 -5.60 -11.49
C CYS A 74 -4.00 -7.08 -11.56
N ARG A 75 -3.99 -7.77 -10.41
CA ARG A 75 -3.66 -9.20 -10.36
C ARG A 75 -4.60 -10.05 -11.22
N ARG A 76 -5.91 -9.76 -11.20
CA ARG A 76 -6.90 -10.46 -12.05
C ARG A 76 -6.70 -10.22 -13.55
N LEU A 77 -6.15 -9.06 -13.91
CA LEU A 77 -5.82 -8.72 -15.30
C LEU A 77 -4.44 -9.26 -15.75
N GLY A 78 -3.75 -10.03 -14.91
CA GLY A 78 -2.40 -10.52 -15.21
C GLY A 78 -1.32 -9.44 -15.14
N VAL A 79 -1.64 -8.26 -14.59
CA VAL A 79 -0.65 -7.20 -14.35
C VAL A 79 0.18 -7.59 -13.13
N PRO A 80 1.53 -7.68 -13.24
CA PRO A 80 2.38 -8.01 -12.11
C PRO A 80 2.26 -6.95 -11.01
N VAL A 81 1.82 -7.37 -9.83
CA VAL A 81 1.72 -6.56 -8.62
C VAL A 81 2.29 -7.35 -7.44
N PRO A 82 2.84 -6.67 -6.42
CA PRO A 82 3.29 -7.32 -5.19
C PRO A 82 2.14 -8.12 -4.58
N ALA A 83 2.43 -9.31 -4.08
CA ALA A 83 1.40 -10.14 -3.49
C ALA A 83 0.85 -9.48 -2.22
N LEU A 84 -0.47 -9.42 -2.12
CA LEU A 84 -1.19 -8.94 -0.94
C LEU A 84 -1.09 -9.99 0.16
N VAL A 85 -0.45 -9.64 1.28
CA VAL A 85 -0.34 -10.50 2.47
C VAL A 85 -1.52 -10.24 3.40
N PHE A 86 -1.80 -8.97 3.70
CA PHE A 86 -2.91 -8.59 4.54
C PHE A 86 -3.44 -7.20 4.18
N ALA A 87 -4.74 -7.00 4.28
CA ALA A 87 -5.34 -5.68 4.28
C ALA A 87 -6.52 -5.64 5.25
N GLY A 88 -6.59 -4.56 6.00
CA GLY A 88 -7.66 -4.37 6.96
C GLY A 88 -7.80 -2.91 7.38
N CYS A 89 -8.97 -2.60 7.91
CA CYS A 89 -9.23 -1.33 8.55
C CYS A 89 -10.15 -1.51 9.75
N ARG A 90 -10.02 -0.61 10.72
CA ARG A 90 -10.93 -0.45 11.85
C ARG A 90 -11.23 1.01 12.09
N LYS A 91 -12.37 1.30 12.73
CA LYS A 91 -12.72 2.65 13.17
C LYS A 91 -12.62 2.68 14.69
N ARG A 92 -11.68 3.46 15.24
CA ARG A 92 -11.49 3.65 16.68
C ARG A 92 -11.78 5.11 17.01
N GLU A 93 -12.70 5.37 17.93
CA GLU A 93 -13.07 6.73 18.36
C GLU A 93 -13.43 7.66 17.17
N GLY A 94 -14.14 7.11 16.19
CA GLY A 94 -14.53 7.86 14.99
C GLY A 94 -13.43 8.02 13.93
N VAL A 95 -12.17 7.66 14.24
CA VAL A 95 -11.03 7.76 13.33
C VAL A 95 -10.75 6.40 12.70
N TRP A 96 -10.58 6.39 11.37
CA TRP A 96 -10.17 5.19 10.65
C TRP A 96 -8.68 4.91 10.83
N GLN A 97 -8.34 3.65 11.09
CA GLN A 97 -6.99 3.10 10.99
C GLN A 97 -7.00 1.99 9.95
N ALA A 98 -6.04 1.99 9.04
CA ALA A 98 -5.96 0.99 7.98
C ALA A 98 -4.52 0.58 7.69
N VAL A 99 -4.34 -0.68 7.29
CA VAL A 99 -3.06 -1.24 6.88
C VAL A 99 -3.21 -2.04 5.58
N LEU A 100 -2.17 -1.96 4.76
CA LEU A 100 -1.96 -2.77 3.57
C LEU A 100 -0.54 -3.34 3.65
N LEU A 101 -0.45 -4.66 3.66
CA LEU A 101 0.81 -5.40 3.68
C LEU A 101 1.00 -6.12 2.36
N THR A 102 2.14 -5.89 1.74
CA THR A 102 2.56 -6.61 0.55
C THR A 102 3.91 -7.27 0.77
N GLU A 103 4.19 -8.31 -0.01
CA GLU A 103 5.53 -8.89 -0.11
C GLU A 103 6.55 -7.85 -0.62
N GLY A 104 7.83 -8.19 -0.48
CA GLY A 104 8.94 -7.44 -1.02
C GLY A 104 8.80 -7.14 -2.51
N LEU A 105 9.41 -6.03 -2.93
CA LEU A 105 9.36 -5.56 -4.32
C LEU A 105 10.46 -6.20 -5.19
N GLU A 106 10.84 -7.44 -4.90
CA GLU A 106 11.86 -8.14 -5.69
C GLU A 106 11.38 -8.34 -7.14
N GLY A 107 12.22 -7.98 -8.11
CA GLY A 107 11.84 -7.98 -9.52
C GLY A 107 10.88 -6.85 -9.93
N PHE A 108 10.64 -5.86 -9.07
CA PHE A 108 10.00 -4.59 -9.42
C PHE A 108 11.06 -3.50 -9.56
N GLU A 109 10.79 -2.54 -10.44
CA GLU A 109 11.64 -1.38 -10.66
C GLU A 109 10.82 -0.11 -10.43
N SER A 110 11.47 0.93 -9.91
CA SER A 110 10.83 2.23 -9.71
C SER A 110 10.49 2.89 -11.06
N LEU A 111 9.39 3.64 -11.09
CA LEU A 111 9.02 4.43 -12.27
C LEU A 111 10.10 5.44 -12.64
N GLU A 112 10.76 6.03 -11.64
CA GLU A 112 11.79 7.03 -11.84
C GLU A 112 13.01 6.45 -12.59
N ASP A 113 13.44 5.25 -12.21
CA ASP A 113 14.53 4.56 -12.90
C ASP A 113 14.11 4.12 -14.31
N CYS A 114 12.87 3.68 -14.47
CA CYS A 114 12.30 3.36 -15.78
C CYS A 114 12.31 4.58 -16.72
N TYR A 115 11.86 5.74 -16.25
CA TYR A 115 11.90 7.01 -16.99
C TYR A 115 13.34 7.47 -17.25
N ARG A 116 14.25 7.33 -16.29
CA ARG A 116 15.66 7.69 -16.45
C ARG A 116 16.31 6.87 -17.57
N ARG A 117 15.90 5.62 -17.76
CA ARG A 117 16.39 4.72 -18.82
C ARG A 117 15.63 4.83 -20.15
N LYS A 118 14.68 5.78 -20.29
CA LYS A 118 13.82 5.92 -21.48
C LYS A 118 13.04 4.65 -21.85
N ALA A 119 12.80 3.79 -20.87
CA ALA A 119 12.16 2.49 -21.10
C ALA A 119 10.68 2.63 -21.51
N GLU A 120 10.09 3.82 -21.34
CA GLU A 120 8.73 4.16 -21.79
C GLU A 120 8.51 4.01 -23.28
N GLN A 121 9.58 4.06 -24.07
CA GLN A 121 9.51 3.96 -25.53
C GLN A 121 9.25 2.53 -26.01
N CYS A 122 9.44 1.54 -25.14
CA CYS A 122 9.12 0.13 -25.40
C CYS A 122 7.76 -0.29 -24.81
N TRP A 123 7.00 0.65 -24.23
CA TRP A 123 5.69 0.38 -23.64
C TRP A 123 4.63 0.26 -24.73
N GLY A 124 4.63 -0.87 -25.44
CA GLY A 124 3.49 -1.29 -26.26
C GLY A 124 2.23 -1.52 -25.40
N ARG A 125 1.17 -2.07 -26.03
CA ARG A 125 -0.21 -2.26 -25.51
C ARG A 125 -0.36 -3.07 -24.19
N TYR A 126 0.74 -3.37 -23.51
CA TYR A 126 0.84 -4.16 -22.27
C TYR A 126 1.52 -3.47 -21.08
N CYS A 127 2.02 -2.25 -21.20
CA CYS A 127 2.89 -1.66 -20.17
C CYS A 127 2.22 -0.50 -19.41
N ILE A 128 1.41 -0.81 -18.40
CA ILE A 128 1.29 0.08 -17.24
C ILE A 128 2.51 -0.17 -16.38
N CYS A 129 3.40 0.81 -16.38
CA CYS A 129 4.57 0.81 -15.53
C CYS A 129 4.14 0.70 -14.06
N ARG A 130 4.81 -0.21 -13.35
CA ARG A 130 4.49 -0.71 -12.01
C ARG A 130 4.40 0.44 -11.00
N LEU A 131 3.22 0.67 -10.43
CA LEU A 131 2.93 1.82 -9.56
C LEU A 131 3.31 1.51 -8.11
N PHE A 132 4.45 2.01 -7.62
CA PHE A 132 4.62 2.38 -6.21
C PHE A 132 5.48 3.65 -6.09
N ALA A 133 5.11 4.50 -5.13
CA ALA A 133 5.65 5.84 -4.93
C ALA A 133 7.13 5.84 -4.48
N LYS A 134 7.83 6.92 -4.86
CA LYS A 134 9.25 7.22 -4.66
C LYS A 134 9.81 6.90 -3.26
N SER A 135 11.03 6.39 -3.23
CA SER A 135 12.04 6.81 -2.25
C SER A 135 12.91 7.88 -2.89
N ALA A 136 12.96 9.07 -2.28
CA ALA A 136 14.03 10.03 -2.52
C ALA A 136 15.22 9.62 -1.65
N GLY A 137 16.41 9.58 -2.26
CA GLY A 137 17.68 9.58 -1.53
C GLY A 137 18.03 10.96 -0.98
#